data_AF-X0QI94-F1
#
_entry.id   AF-X0QI94-F1
#
_cell.length_a   1.000
_cell.length_b   1.000
_cell.length_c   1.000
_cell.angle_alpha   90.00
_cell.angle_beta   90.00
_cell.angle_gamma   90.00
#
_symmetry.space_group_name_H-M   'P 1'
#
loop_
_entity.id
_entity.type
_entity.pdbx_description
1 polymer ?
#
loop_
_entity_poly.entity_id
_entity_poly.type
_entity_poly.pdbx_seq_one_letter_code
_entity_poly.pdbx_strand_id
1 'polypeptide(L)'
;MSFTELNSVEHYIINQMSGVNLNVSQANNQISEPRSQYGTQWQFQSAEQLGRSVNEVLVEPQVKAALLRLNPEIQANPALADEVIHALRAILISVNQVGLVKANEEFFQWLTGEKNHAFW
;
A
#
# COMPACT_ATOMS: atom_id res chain seq x y z
N MET A 1 -26.29 9.83 17.90
CA MET A 1 -24.99 9.14 18.00
C MET A 1 -23.91 10.18 17.79
N SER A 2 -23.05 10.43 18.78
CA SER A 2 -21.90 11.33 18.63
C SER A 2 -20.76 10.59 17.91
N PHE A 3 -20.10 11.27 16.99
CA PHE A 3 -18.86 10.76 16.39
C PHE A 3 -17.80 10.58 17.49
N THR A 4 -17.09 9.46 17.45
CA THR A 4 -15.90 9.17 18.25
C THR A 4 -14.90 8.48 17.34
N GLU A 5 -13.60 8.54 17.62
CA GLU A 5 -12.58 7.85 16.80
C GLU A 5 -12.82 6.33 16.71
N LEU A 6 -13.45 5.77 17.76
CA LEU A 6 -13.90 4.39 17.82
C LEU A 6 -15.08 4.11 16.86
N ASN A 7 -15.87 5.10 16.46
CA ASN A 7 -16.94 4.96 15.46
C ASN A 7 -16.55 5.59 14.11
N SER A 8 -15.26 5.58 13.79
CA SER A 8 -14.76 6.12 12.52
C SER A 8 -15.15 5.24 11.33
N VAL A 9 -15.28 5.88 10.16
CA VAL A 9 -15.49 5.20 8.88
C VAL A 9 -14.34 4.23 8.59
N GLU A 10 -13.13 4.54 9.05
CA GLU A 10 -11.96 3.67 8.94
C GLU A 10 -12.16 2.33 9.65
N HIS A 11 -12.59 2.34 10.92
CA HIS A 11 -12.85 1.11 11.67
C HIS A 11 -13.95 0.26 11.02
N TYR A 12 -14.96 0.90 10.43
CA TYR A 12 -16.00 0.21 9.65
C TYR A 12 -15.42 -0.47 8.40
N ILE A 13 -14.61 0.23 7.61
CA ILE A 13 -13.98 -0.32 6.40
C ILE A 13 -13.04 -1.48 6.75
N ILE A 14 -12.21 -1.33 7.79
CA ILE A 14 -11.29 -2.39 8.23
C ILE A 14 -12.08 -3.64 8.61
N ASN A 15 -13.15 -3.51 9.39
CA ASN A 15 -13.98 -4.65 9.78
C ASN A 15 -14.66 -5.32 8.58
N GLN A 16 -15.16 -4.55 7.61
CA GLN A 16 -15.80 -5.15 6.43
C GLN A 16 -14.80 -5.83 5.49
N MET A 17 -13.64 -5.23 5.27
CA MET A 17 -12.68 -5.71 4.28
C MET A 17 -11.77 -6.84 4.82
N SER A 18 -11.41 -6.76 6.11
CA SER A 18 -10.46 -7.70 6.75
C SER A 18 -11.10 -8.62 7.79
N GLY A 19 -12.31 -8.30 8.25
CA GLY A 19 -12.95 -9.00 9.36
C GLY A 19 -12.42 -8.62 10.75
N VAL A 20 -11.37 -7.79 10.83
CA VAL A 20 -10.80 -7.30 12.09
C VAL A 20 -11.69 -6.19 12.65
N ASN A 21 -12.27 -6.43 13.82
CA ASN A 21 -13.00 -5.41 14.55
C ASN A 21 -12.03 -4.72 15.52
N LEU A 22 -11.80 -3.42 15.35
CA LEU A 22 -10.96 -2.63 16.27
C LEU A 22 -11.76 -2.08 17.47
N ASN A 23 -13.07 -2.34 17.52
CA ASN A 23 -14.03 -1.83 18.50
C ASN A 23 -14.58 -2.93 19.44
N VAL A 24 -13.86 -4.04 19.60
CA VAL A 24 -14.36 -5.26 20.28
C VAL A 24 -14.87 -4.97 21.69
N SER A 25 -14.30 -3.96 22.36
CA SER A 25 -14.71 -3.50 23.69
C SER A 25 -16.14 -2.91 23.76
N GLN A 26 -16.77 -2.58 22.62
CA GLN A 26 -18.17 -2.10 22.52
C GLN A 26 -19.09 -3.07 21.73
N ALA A 27 -18.58 -4.26 21.36
CA ALA A 27 -19.26 -5.18 20.45
C ALA A 27 -20.54 -5.83 21.00
N ASN A 28 -20.82 -5.69 22.30
CA ASN A 28 -21.97 -6.33 22.95
C ASN A 28 -23.34 -5.78 22.52
N ASN A 29 -23.41 -4.74 21.69
CA ASN A 29 -24.70 -4.13 21.30
C ASN A 29 -24.76 -3.52 19.89
N GLN A 30 -23.95 -4.02 18.94
CA GLN A 30 -23.93 -3.48 17.57
C GLN A 30 -24.64 -4.42 16.59
N ILE A 31 -25.77 -3.95 16.03
CA ILE A 31 -26.44 -4.57 14.89
C ILE A 31 -25.50 -4.41 13.68
N SER A 32 -24.98 -5.51 13.16
CA SER A 32 -24.10 -5.51 11.98
C SER A 32 -24.87 -5.95 10.75
N GLU A 33 -24.64 -5.28 9.62
CA GLU A 33 -25.07 -5.76 8.32
C GLU A 33 -24.39 -7.11 7.99
N PRO A 34 -25.07 -8.02 7.27
CA PRO A 34 -24.46 -9.27 6.85
C PRO A 34 -23.20 -8.99 6.02
N ARG A 35 -22.10 -9.70 6.32
CA ARG A 35 -20.83 -9.58 5.60
C ARG A 35 -21.03 -9.97 4.13
N SER A 36 -20.83 -9.00 3.24
CA SER A 36 -20.64 -9.28 1.82
C SER A 36 -19.30 -9.98 1.64
N GLN A 37 -19.32 -11.22 1.13
CA GLN A 37 -18.10 -11.94 0.80
C GLN A 37 -17.52 -11.38 -0.49
N TYR A 38 -16.65 -10.39 -0.37
CA TYR A 38 -15.78 -9.97 -1.47
C TYR A 38 -14.69 -11.04 -1.66
N GLY A 39 -14.45 -11.48 -2.90
CA GLY A 39 -13.64 -12.67 -3.18
C GLY A 39 -12.24 -12.65 -2.54
N THR A 40 -11.58 -11.49 -2.51
CA THR A 40 -10.25 -11.32 -1.90
C THR A 40 -10.38 -10.81 -0.47
N GLN A 41 -9.88 -11.58 0.50
CA GLN A 41 -9.80 -11.17 1.91
C GLN A 41 -8.65 -10.16 2.08
N TRP A 42 -8.95 -8.93 2.49
CA TRP A 42 -7.91 -7.95 2.78
C TRP A 42 -7.26 -8.26 4.12
N GLN A 43 -5.93 -8.14 4.20
CA GLN A 43 -5.22 -8.30 5.47
C GLN A 43 -4.96 -6.91 6.05
N PHE A 44 -5.50 -6.66 7.25
CA PHE A 44 -5.22 -5.42 7.97
C PHE A 44 -3.79 -5.45 8.52
N GLN A 45 -3.06 -4.35 8.34
CA GLN A 45 -1.72 -4.16 8.87
C GLN A 45 -1.62 -2.76 9.51
N SER A 46 -1.21 -2.70 10.77
CA SER A 46 -1.04 -1.43 11.50
C SER A 46 0.20 -0.67 11.05
N ALA A 47 0.29 0.61 11.40
CA ALA A 47 1.44 1.46 11.04
C ALA A 47 2.77 0.89 11.55
N GLU A 48 2.78 0.29 12.75
CA GLU A 48 3.96 -0.35 13.35
C GLU A 48 4.37 -1.61 12.60
N GLN A 49 3.41 -2.33 12.01
CA GLN A 49 3.65 -3.56 11.26
C GLN A 49 4.16 -3.32 9.84
N LEU A 50 4.00 -2.11 9.29
CA LEU A 50 4.54 -1.77 7.97
C LEU A 50 6.07 -1.79 7.96
N GLY A 51 6.72 -1.65 9.12
CA GLY A 51 8.18 -1.70 9.22
C GLY A 51 8.88 -0.57 8.46
N ARG A 52 8.20 0.56 8.23
CA ARG A 52 8.76 1.76 7.60
C ARG A 52 8.89 2.90 8.60
N SER A 53 9.91 3.73 8.43
CA SER A 53 10.01 4.99 9.19
C SER A 53 9.03 6.03 8.64
N VAL A 54 8.69 7.05 9.44
CA VAL A 54 7.82 8.16 9.02
C VAL A 54 8.41 8.92 7.81
N ASN A 55 9.72 8.87 7.63
CA ASN A 55 10.41 9.55 6.53
C ASN A 55 10.48 8.69 5.25
N GLU A 56 10.09 7.42 5.32
CA GLU A 56 10.10 6.52 4.17
C GLU A 56 8.78 6.60 3.42
N VAL A 57 8.86 7.00 2.14
CA VAL A 57 7.68 7.16 1.29
C VAL A 57 7.10 5.81 0.88
N LEU A 58 7.94 4.77 0.80
CA LEU A 58 7.60 3.43 0.34
C LEU A 58 7.94 2.39 1.41
N VAL A 59 7.21 1.27 1.42
CA VAL A 59 7.58 0.09 2.21
C VAL A 59 8.54 -0.78 1.39
N GLU A 60 9.78 -0.32 1.29
CA GLU A 60 10.77 -0.86 0.35
C GLU A 60 11.00 -2.37 0.46
N PRO A 61 11.06 -2.98 1.67
CA PRO A 61 11.20 -4.43 1.79
C PRO A 61 10.04 -5.20 1.15
N GLN A 62 8.80 -4.70 1.31
CA GLN A 62 7.62 -5.32 0.72
C GLN A 62 7.60 -5.12 -0.80
N VAL A 63 7.98 -3.93 -1.28
CA VAL A 63 8.08 -3.64 -2.71
C VAL A 63 9.13 -4.55 -3.36
N LYS A 64 10.32 -4.70 -2.76
CA LYS A 64 11.38 -5.59 -3.26
C LYS A 64 10.91 -7.04 -3.31
N ALA A 65 10.26 -7.53 -2.25
CA ALA A 65 9.70 -8.88 -2.21
C ALA A 65 8.63 -9.09 -3.30
N ALA A 66 7.78 -8.10 -3.55
CA ALA A 66 6.80 -8.14 -4.61
C ALA A 66 7.45 -8.14 -6.01
N LEU A 67 8.46 -7.31 -6.25
CA LEU A 67 9.20 -7.25 -7.51
C LEU A 67 9.87 -8.58 -7.83
N LEU A 68 10.54 -9.20 -6.85
CA LEU A 68 11.16 -10.52 -6.98
C LEU A 68 10.13 -11.62 -7.27
N ARG A 69 8.94 -11.55 -6.68
CA ARG A 69 7.86 -12.52 -6.86
C ARG A 69 7.19 -12.41 -8.22
N LEU A 70 7.04 -11.18 -8.74
CA LEU A 70 6.28 -10.91 -9.96
C LEU A 70 7.15 -10.97 -11.22
N ASN A 71 8.44 -10.70 -11.12
CA ASN A 71 9.35 -10.60 -12.26
C ASN A 71 10.51 -11.62 -12.12
N PRO A 72 10.49 -12.75 -12.86
CA PRO A 72 11.52 -13.80 -12.79
C PRO A 72 12.93 -13.30 -13.11
N GLU A 73 12.98 -12.25 -13.90
CA GLU A 73 14.17 -11.60 -14.39
C GLU A 73 14.84 -10.77 -13.29
N ILE A 74 14.06 -10.08 -12.44
CA ILE A 74 14.53 -9.44 -11.20
C ILE A 74 14.94 -10.50 -10.18
N GLN A 75 14.26 -11.65 -10.16
CA GLN A 75 14.67 -12.78 -9.32
C GLN A 75 16.07 -13.30 -9.68
N ALA A 76 16.42 -13.33 -10.97
CA ALA A 76 17.74 -13.74 -11.44
C ALA A 76 18.83 -12.73 -11.07
N ASN A 77 18.51 -11.43 -11.01
CA ASN A 77 19.43 -10.39 -10.54
C ASN A 77 18.73 -9.41 -9.58
N PRO A 78 18.73 -9.71 -8.26
CA PRO A 78 18.06 -8.90 -7.25
C PRO A 78 18.52 -7.45 -7.14
N ALA A 79 19.70 -7.09 -7.68
CA ALA A 79 20.17 -5.71 -7.71
C ALA A 79 19.28 -4.79 -8.56
N LEU A 80 18.59 -5.36 -9.56
CA LEU A 80 17.67 -4.61 -10.42
C LEU A 80 16.44 -4.13 -9.65
N ALA A 81 16.06 -4.82 -8.57
CA ALA A 81 14.99 -4.34 -7.69
C ALA A 81 15.38 -3.02 -6.99
N ASP A 82 16.66 -2.88 -6.62
CA ASP A 82 17.17 -1.67 -5.97
C ASP A 82 17.19 -0.48 -6.94
N GLU A 83 17.49 -0.73 -8.21
CA GLU A 83 17.42 0.28 -9.29
C GLU A 83 15.98 0.76 -9.52
N VAL A 84 15.01 -0.15 -9.58
CA VAL A 84 13.58 0.21 -9.70
C VAL A 84 13.13 1.04 -8.49
N ILE A 85 13.45 0.60 -7.27
CA ILE A 85 13.08 1.33 -6.05
C ILE A 85 13.72 2.73 -6.04
N HIS A 86 14.98 2.85 -6.47
CA HIS A 86 15.65 4.15 -6.58
C HIS A 86 14.94 5.08 -7.56
N ALA A 87 14.55 4.58 -8.74
CA ALA A 87 13.81 5.37 -9.73
C ALA A 87 12.43 5.81 -9.20
N LEU A 88 11.67 4.90 -8.59
CA LEU A 88 10.37 5.22 -7.98
C LEU A 88 10.51 6.27 -6.88
N ARG A 89 11.54 6.16 -6.03
CA ARG A 89 11.81 7.13 -4.96
C ARG A 89 12.16 8.51 -5.52
N ALA A 90 12.97 8.56 -6.59
CA ALA A 90 13.33 9.82 -7.23
C ALA A 90 12.10 10.59 -7.74
N ILE A 91 11.14 9.88 -8.37
CA ILE A 91 9.88 10.48 -8.84
C ILE A 91 9.12 11.11 -7.67
N LEU A 92 8.96 10.36 -6.58
CA LEU A 92 8.22 10.82 -5.40
C LEU A 92 8.88 12.02 -4.70
N ILE A 93 10.22 12.06 -4.66
CA ILE A 93 10.96 13.21 -4.11
C ILE A 93 10.83 14.43 -5.03
N SER A 94 10.80 14.22 -6.35
CA SER A 94 10.73 15.29 -7.34
C SER A 94 9.40 16.06 -7.36
N VAL A 95 8.34 15.55 -6.71
CA VAL A 95 6.98 16.13 -6.67
C VAL A 95 6.99 17.62 -6.36
N ASN A 96 7.86 18.07 -5.46
CA ASN A 96 7.95 19.49 -5.07
C ASN A 96 8.44 20.40 -6.22
N GLN A 97 9.16 19.87 -7.21
CA GLN A 97 9.72 20.63 -8.33
C GLN A 97 8.88 20.48 -9.61
N VAL A 98 8.48 19.26 -9.96
CA VAL A 98 7.73 18.98 -11.20
C VAL A 98 6.21 19.12 -11.05
N GLY A 99 5.72 19.11 -9.82
CA GLY A 99 4.30 19.15 -9.48
C GLY A 99 3.66 17.76 -9.40
N LEU A 100 2.60 17.66 -8.60
CA LEU A 100 1.92 16.39 -8.27
C LEU A 100 1.40 15.63 -9.50
N VAL A 101 0.81 16.35 -10.46
CA VAL A 101 0.20 15.72 -11.65
C VAL A 101 1.26 15.01 -12.49
N LYS A 102 2.35 15.70 -12.83
CA LYS A 102 3.43 15.15 -13.65
C LYS A 102 4.15 14.00 -12.96
N ALA A 103 4.40 14.11 -11.66
CA ALA A 103 5.00 13.04 -10.88
C ALA A 103 4.10 11.79 -10.84
N ASN A 104 2.78 11.96 -10.73
CA ASN A 104 1.82 10.85 -10.78
C ASN A 104 1.76 10.21 -12.16
N GLU A 105 1.79 10.99 -13.25
CA GLU A 105 1.85 10.47 -14.62
C GLU A 105 3.10 9.62 -14.83
N GLU A 106 4.26 10.10 -14.37
CA GLU A 106 5.51 9.37 -14.47
C GLU A 106 5.51 8.10 -13.61
N PHE A 107 5.03 8.19 -12.37
CA PHE A 107 4.89 7.03 -11.50
C PHE A 107 3.94 5.98 -12.09
N PHE A 108 2.86 6.42 -12.73
CA PHE A 108 1.89 5.55 -13.39
C PHE A 108 2.51 4.77 -14.55
N GLN A 109 3.36 5.39 -15.36
CA GLN A 109 4.09 4.72 -16.45
C GLN A 109 4.97 3.56 -15.94
N TRP A 110 5.55 3.69 -14.75
CA TRP A 110 6.31 2.61 -14.12
C TRP A 110 5.41 1.47 -13.62
N LEU A 111 4.20 1.78 -13.13
CA LEU A 111 3.26 0.76 -12.67
C LEU A 111 2.62 -0.04 -13.81
N THR A 112 2.43 0.58 -14.98
CA THR A 112 1.86 -0.06 -16.16
C THR A 112 2.89 -0.79 -17.03
N GLY A 113 4.18 -0.63 -16.74
CA GLY A 113 5.27 -1.17 -17.56
C GLY A 113 5.48 -0.41 -18.87
N GLU A 114 4.90 0.78 -19.02
CA GLU A 114 5.18 1.68 -20.15
C GLU A 114 6.59 2.28 -20.05
N LYS A 115 7.09 2.45 -18.82
CA LYS A 115 8.50 2.71 -18.52
C LYS A 115 9.10 1.48 -17.86
N ASN A 116 10.00 0.82 -18.57
CA ASN A 116 10.92 -0.15 -17.98
C ASN A 116 12.32 0.48 -17.86
N HIS A 117 13.09 0.02 -16.87
CA HIS A 117 14.49 0.41 -16.78
C HIS A 117 15.18 0.09 -18.11
N ALA A 118 16.05 0.98 -18.62
CA ALA A 118 16.55 0.98 -20.00
C ALA A 118 17.44 -0.24 -20.40
N PHE A 119 17.50 -1.27 -19.57
CA PHE A 119 18.34 -2.45 -19.73
C PHE A 119 17.56 -3.77 -19.80
N TRP A 120 16.23 -3.71 -20.00
CA TRP A 120 15.36 -4.87 -20.29
C TRP A 120 14.79 -4.78 -21.70
#